data_AF-A0A1Q5KZK5-F1
#
_entry.id   AF-A0A1Q5KZK5-F1
#
_cell.length_a   1.000
_cell.length_b   1.000
_cell.length_c   1.000
_cell.angle_alpha   90.00
_cell.angle_beta   90.00
_cell.angle_gamma   90.00
#
_symmetry.space_group_name_H-M   'P 1'
#
loop_
_entity.id
_entity.type
_entity.pdbx_description
1 polymer ?
#
loop_
_entity_poly.entity_id
_entity_poly.type
_entity_poly.pdbx_seq_one_letter_code
_entity_poly.pdbx_strand_id
1 'polypeptide(L)' 'MASGPEHYEEAEQLLAAAADTDMGSDLERYRLAAAQVHATLALAAATALNDPDPNGDGMREKDYRAWIKVAGEE' A
#
# COMPACT_ATOMS: atom_id res chain seq x y z
N MET A 1 3.06 -1.47 14.33
CA MET A 1 2.66 -0.38 13.42
C MET A 1 2.88 -0.90 12.02
N ALA A 2 1.85 -0.91 11.16
CA ALA A 2 1.98 -1.38 9.78
C ALA A 2 2.92 -0.44 8.98
N SER A 3 3.76 -1.00 8.11
CA SER A 3 4.64 -0.25 7.19
C SER A 3 3.97 -0.07 5.82
N GLY A 4 4.57 0.74 4.95
CA GLY A 4 4.04 1.05 3.62
C GLY A 4 3.66 -0.16 2.76
N PRO A 5 4.52 -1.19 2.66
CA PRO A 5 4.23 -2.41 1.90
C PRO A 5 3.00 -3.18 2.39
N GLU A 6 2.80 -3.30 3.70
CA GLU A 6 1.63 -3.98 4.26
C GLU A 6 0.34 -3.21 3.96
N HIS A 7 0.40 -1.88 3.96
CA HIS A 7 -0.72 -1.06 3.51
C HIS A 7 -1.01 -1.26 2.02
N TYR A 8 0.01 -1.42 1.18
CA TYR A 8 -0.18 -1.71 -0.24
C TYR A 8 -0.85 -3.07 -0.45
N GLU A 9 -0.35 -4.13 0.20
CA GLU A 9 -0.90 -5.48 0.10
C GLU A 9 -2.37 -5.54 0.55
N GLU A 10 -2.71 -4.91 1.68
CA GLU A 10 -4.09 -4.84 2.16
C GLU A 10 -5.00 -4.07 1.20
N ALA A 11 -4.50 -3.01 0.55
CA ALA A 11 -5.27 -2.27 -0.46
C ALA A 11 -5.63 -3.15 -1.66
N GLU A 12 -4.68 -3.93 -2.17
CA GLU A 12 -4.90 -4.88 -3.27
C GLU A 12 -5.88 -5.99 -2.87
N GLN A 13 -5.74 -6.55 -1.66
CA GLN A 13 -6.67 -7.56 -1.14
C GLN A 13 -8.10 -7.00 -1.00
N LEU A 14 -8.26 -5.77 -0.52
CA LEU A 14 -9.56 -5.11 -0.41
C LEU A 14 -10.17 -4.79 -1.78
N LEU A 15 -9.36 -4.40 -2.77
CA LEU A 15 -9.81 -4.20 -4.15
C LEU A 15 -10.30 -5.51 -4.78
N ALA A 16 -9.54 -6.59 -4.65
CA ALA A 16 -9.95 -7.91 -5.12
C ALA A 16 -11.25 -8.36 -4.42
N ALA A 17 -11.34 -8.18 -3.11
CA ALA A 17 -12.55 -8.50 -2.36
C ALA A 17 -13.75 -7.61 -2.74
N ALA A 18 -13.54 -6.35 -3.14
CA ALA A 18 -14.62 -5.49 -3.63
C ALA A 18 -15.12 -5.97 -5.00
N ALA A 19 -14.24 -6.47 -5.87
CA ALA A 19 -14.63 -7.03 -7.17
C ALA A 19 -15.56 -8.25 -7.05
N ASP A 20 -15.45 -9.00 -5.95
CA ASP A 20 -16.31 -10.15 -5.64
C ASP A 20 -17.60 -9.78 -4.89
N THR A 21 -17.91 -8.49 -4.70
CA THR A 21 -19.15 -8.04 -4.02
C THR A 21 -20.22 -7.54 -4.98
N ASP A 22 -21.47 -7.53 -4.50
CA ASP A 22 -22.58 -6.94 -5.23
C ASP A 22 -22.30 -5.45 -5.50
N MET A 23 -22.34 -5.08 -6.77
CA MET A 23 -22.12 -3.72 -7.24
C MET A 23 -23.15 -2.76 -6.61
N GLY A 24 -22.66 -1.65 -6.08
CA GLY A 24 -23.43 -0.64 -5.38
C GLY A 24 -23.80 -1.00 -3.94
N SER A 25 -23.36 -2.14 -3.41
CA SER A 25 -23.62 -2.52 -2.01
C SER A 25 -22.81 -1.67 -1.03
N ASP A 26 -23.30 -1.56 0.21
CA ASP A 26 -22.54 -0.87 1.27
C ASP A 26 -21.22 -1.57 1.58
N LEU A 27 -21.16 -2.89 1.40
CA LEU A 27 -19.95 -3.68 1.60
C LEU A 27 -18.90 -3.39 0.52
N GLU A 28 -19.29 -3.32 -0.75
CA GLU A 28 -18.41 -2.90 -1.84
C GLU A 28 -17.86 -1.49 -1.56
N ARG A 29 -18.74 -0.53 -1.26
CA ARG A 29 -18.35 0.85 -0.95
C ARG A 29 -17.38 0.94 0.22
N TYR A 30 -17.62 0.17 1.29
CA TYR A 30 -16.73 0.11 2.43
C TYR A 30 -15.34 -0.43 2.05
N ARG A 31 -15.29 -1.54 1.29
CA ARG A 31 -14.02 -2.14 0.84
C ARG A 31 -13.24 -1.20 -0.06
N LEU A 32 -13.90 -0.53 -1.00
CA LEU A 32 -13.26 0.48 -1.86
C LEU A 32 -12.72 1.67 -1.05
N ALA A 33 -13.48 2.16 -0.08
CA ALA A 33 -13.03 3.26 0.79
C ALA A 33 -11.82 2.84 1.65
N ALA A 34 -11.85 1.64 2.22
CA ALA A 34 -10.75 1.10 3.00
C ALA A 34 -9.49 0.89 2.13
N ALA A 35 -9.65 0.32 0.93
CA ALA A 35 -8.54 0.15 -0.01
C ALA A 35 -7.87 1.49 -0.33
N GLN A 36 -8.67 2.53 -0.58
CA GLN A 36 -8.16 3.88 -0.87
C GLN A 36 -7.35 4.47 0.30
N VAL A 37 -7.80 4.26 1.55
CA VAL A 37 -7.06 4.70 2.74
C VAL A 37 -5.71 3.99 2.83
N HIS A 38 -5.70 2.67 2.65
CA HIS A 38 -4.50 1.86 2.68
C HIS A 38 -3.52 2.25 1.56
N ALA A 39 -3.99 2.43 0.33
CA ALA A 39 -3.17 2.90 -0.78
C ALA A 39 -2.56 4.29 -0.51
N THR A 40 -3.31 5.19 0.13
CA THR A 40 -2.81 6.53 0.50
C THR A 40 -1.72 6.45 1.58
N LEU A 41 -1.90 5.59 2.59
CA LEU A 41 -0.89 5.37 3.62
C LEU A 41 0.38 4.72 3.05
N ALA A 42 0.21 3.78 2.14
CA ALA A 42 1.31 3.15 1.41
C ALA A 42 2.09 4.19 0.59
N LEU A 43 1.39 5.04 -0.17
CA LEU A 43 2.00 6.15 -0.91
C LEU A 43 2.73 7.12 0.01
N ALA A 44 2.11 7.53 1.12
CA ALA A 44 2.73 8.43 2.09
C ALA A 44 4.03 7.81 2.65
N ALA A 45 4.02 6.52 3.00
CA ALA A 45 5.20 5.80 3.46
C ALA A 45 6.29 5.72 2.37
N ALA A 46 5.93 5.41 1.12
CA ALA A 46 6.88 5.39 0.01
C ALA A 46 7.52 6.77 -0.21
N THR A 47 6.73 7.85 -0.16
CA THR A 47 7.23 9.22 -0.32
C THR A 47 8.12 9.66 0.84
N ALA A 48 7.76 9.31 2.09
CA ALA A 48 8.57 9.62 3.26
C ALA A 48 9.90 8.87 3.26
N LEU A 49 9.93 7.63 2.76
CA LEU A 49 11.15 6.84 2.60
C LEU A 49 12.02 7.28 1.41
N ASN A 50 11.44 7.99 0.45
CA ASN A 50 12.14 8.54 -0.71
C ASN A 50 12.59 10.01 -0.51
N ASP A 51 12.49 10.54 0.72
CA ASP A 51 13.03 11.85 1.04
C ASP A 51 14.55 11.83 0.82
N PRO A 52 15.11 12.69 -0.05
CA PRO A 52 16.54 12.73 -0.31
C PRO A 52 17.27 13.20 0.96
N ASP A 53 17.66 12.27 1.81
CA ASP A 53 18.62 12.54 2.88
C ASP A 53 19.90 13.09 2.22
N PRO A 54 20.38 14.31 2.58
CA PRO A 54 21.64 14.84 2.08
C PRO A 54 22.86 13.97 2.41
N ASN A 55 22.72 12.99 3.31
CA ASN A 55 23.73 11.98 3.64
C ASN A 55 23.61 10.68 2.81
N GLY A 56 22.59 10.52 1.97
CA GLY A 56 22.42 9.37 1.08
C GLY A 56 21.73 8.15 1.69
N ASP A 57 21.22 8.24 2.92
CA ASP A 57 20.44 7.19 3.58
C ASP A 57 18.97 7.25 3.11
N GLY A 58 18.73 7.04 1.82
CA GLY A 58 17.38 6.89 1.26
C GLY A 58 16.62 5.70 1.85
N MET A 59 15.65 5.15 1.11
CA MET A 59 14.89 3.99 1.59
C MET A 59 15.82 2.85 2.03
N ARG A 60 15.71 2.44 3.30
CA ARG A 60 16.56 1.38 3.88
C ARG A 60 16.37 0.08 3.08
N GLU A 61 17.44 -0.71 2.92
CA GLU A 61 17.42 -1.96 2.14
C GLU A 61 16.28 -2.90 2.55
N LYS A 62 16.01 -3.01 3.85
CA LYS A 62 14.89 -3.82 4.37
C LYS A 62 13.53 -3.34 3.82
N ASP A 63 13.31 -2.03 3.83
CA ASP A 63 12.05 -1.44 3.39
C ASP A 63 11.93 -1.54 1.86
N TYR A 64 13.04 -1.36 1.13
CA TYR A 64 13.11 -1.57 -0.30
C TYR A 64 12.76 -3.01 -0.72
N ARG A 65 13.33 -4.02 -0.05
CA ARG A 65 13.00 -5.43 -0.30
C ARG A 65 11.53 -5.75 -0.01
N ALA A 66 10.96 -5.13 1.03
CA ALA A 66 9.55 -5.31 1.36
C ALA A 66 8.65 -4.73 0.26
N TRP A 67 9.00 -3.56 -0.30
CA TRP A 67 8.31 -2.99 -1.46
C TRP A 67 8.39 -3.86 -2.71
N ILE A 68 9.58 -4.33 -3.09
CA ILE A 68 9.79 -5.22 -4.23
C ILE A 68 8.91 -6.48 -4.13
N LYS A 69 8.87 -7.10 -2.93
CA LYS A 69 8.07 -8.29 -2.69
C LYS A 69 6.58 -8.07 -2.93
N VAL A 70 6.02 -6.94 -2.49
CA VAL A 70 4.57 -6.70 -2.61
C VAL A 70 4.19 -6.12 -3.96
N ALA A 71 5.09 -5.36 -4.62
CA ALA A 71 4.85 -4.76 -5.94
C ALA A 71 4.98 -5.77 -7.10
N GLY A 72 5.58 -6.95 -6.87
CA GLY A 72 5.71 -8.00 -7.87
C GLY A 72 6.80 -7.77 -8.93
N GLU A 73 7.80 -6.95 -8.62
CA GLU A 73 8.96 -6.73 -9.49
C GLU A 73 10.09 -7.72 -9.12
N GLU A 74 10.13 -8.92 -9.74
CA GLU A 74 11.27 -9.86 -9.61
C GLU A 74 12.48 -9.48 -10.48
#